data_AF-A0A350VDM3-F1
#
_entry.id   AF-A0A350VDM3-F1
#
_cell.length_a   1.000
_cell.length_b   1.000
_cell.length_c   1.000
_cell.angle_alpha   90.00
_cell.angle_beta   90.00
_cell.angle_gamma   90.00
#
_symmetry.space_group_name_H-M   'P 1'
#
loop_
_entity.id
_entity.type
_entity.pdbx_description
1 polymer ?
#
loop_
_entity_poly.entity_id
_entity_poly.type
_entity_poly.pdbx_seq_one_letter_code
_entity_poly.pdbx_strand_id
1 'polypeptide(L)'
;MTKDVLVSISGLHMEGFPGVTEEENEAIEVVTPGSYYCKNGKHYIIYDEVMEGIPGTIKNKIKITGSDTVEIMKTGLSNTHMIFEKNKKNLTYYQTPYGQMLIGVKTRNMEINVTEDDIDVSVDYELDVNYEPLADCKIKMEIRAKGSDPFALH
;
A
#
# COMPACT_ATOMS: atom_id res chain seq x y z
N MET A 1 -18.24 0.75 8.50
CA MET A 1 -17.64 0.94 7.17
C MET A 1 -18.30 -0.08 6.24
N THR A 2 -18.70 0.35 5.06
CA THR A 2 -19.41 -0.48 4.07
C THR A 2 -18.45 -1.37 3.30
N LYS A 3 -18.99 -2.36 2.58
CA LYS A 3 -18.19 -3.25 1.73
C LYS A 3 -17.51 -2.49 0.60
N ASP A 4 -18.18 -1.51 0.00
CA ASP A 4 -17.65 -0.77 -1.13
C ASP A 4 -17.00 0.52 -0.65
N VAL A 5 -15.73 0.71 -0.97
CA VAL A 5 -14.92 1.85 -0.49
C VAL A 5 -14.26 2.58 -1.65
N LEU A 6 -13.87 3.82 -1.41
CA LEU A 6 -12.88 4.54 -2.21
C LEU A 6 -11.54 4.46 -1.49
N VAL A 7 -10.50 4.04 -2.21
CA VAL A 7 -9.14 3.88 -1.70
C VAL A 7 -8.26 4.95 -2.34
N SER A 8 -7.63 5.78 -1.51
CA SER A 8 -6.58 6.71 -1.91
C SER A 8 -5.25 6.27 -1.30
N ILE A 9 -4.20 6.19 -2.10
CA ILE A 9 -2.84 5.88 -1.65
C ILE A 9 -1.90 6.88 -2.29
N SER A 10 -1.00 7.47 -1.49
CA SER A 10 0.06 8.39 -1.94
C SER A 10 1.42 8.01 -1.35
N GLY A 11 2.50 8.30 -2.09
CA GLY A 11 3.87 8.29 -1.58
C GLY A 11 4.61 6.94 -1.57
N LEU A 12 4.02 5.89 -2.13
CA LEU A 12 4.76 4.67 -2.48
C LEU A 12 5.50 4.93 -3.80
N HIS A 13 6.66 5.57 -3.72
CA HIS A 13 7.49 5.92 -4.86
C HIS A 13 8.73 5.02 -4.91
N MET A 14 8.99 4.40 -6.06
CA MET A 14 10.17 3.56 -6.28
C MET A 14 11.14 4.22 -7.28
N GLU A 15 11.17 5.56 -7.31
CA GLU A 15 12.08 6.29 -8.20
C GLU A 15 13.53 5.98 -7.83
N GLY A 16 14.32 5.60 -8.83
CA GLY A 16 15.74 5.26 -8.65
C GLY A 16 16.02 3.79 -8.34
N PHE A 17 15.03 2.90 -8.30
CA PHE A 17 15.28 1.46 -8.24
C PHE A 17 15.93 0.94 -9.54
N PRO A 18 17.09 0.26 -9.48
CA PRO A 18 17.67 -0.37 -10.67
C PRO A 18 16.70 -1.43 -11.21
N GLY A 19 16.41 -1.42 -12.51
CA GLY A 19 15.56 -2.45 -13.13
C GLY A 19 14.04 -2.28 -12.93
N VAL A 20 13.60 -1.16 -12.33
CA VAL A 20 12.21 -0.71 -12.33
C VAL A 20 12.03 0.26 -13.50
N THR A 21 11.12 -0.04 -14.43
CA THR A 21 10.84 0.85 -15.57
C THR A 21 10.11 2.11 -15.11
N GLU A 22 10.13 3.20 -15.88
CA GLU A 22 9.31 4.40 -15.60
C GLU A 22 7.83 4.04 -15.41
N GLU A 23 7.32 3.01 -16.10
CA GLU A 23 5.96 2.48 -15.97
C GLU A 23 5.72 1.76 -14.62
N GLU A 24 6.71 1.06 -14.08
CA GLU A 24 6.66 0.52 -12.70
C GLU A 24 6.96 1.62 -11.65
N ASN A 25 7.40 2.79 -12.10
CA ASN A 25 7.78 3.94 -11.29
C ASN A 25 6.69 5.00 -11.15
N GLU A 26 5.47 4.72 -11.63
CA GLU A 26 4.37 5.64 -11.43
C GLU A 26 4.22 5.91 -9.93
N ALA A 27 4.35 7.19 -9.56
CA ALA A 27 3.96 7.66 -8.25
C ALA A 27 2.57 7.08 -7.95
N ILE A 28 2.46 6.21 -6.95
CA ILE A 28 1.16 5.70 -6.52
C ILE A 28 0.46 6.88 -5.88
N GLU A 29 -0.20 7.70 -6.69
CA GLU A 29 -1.33 8.55 -6.35
C GLU A 29 -2.57 7.84 -6.89
N VAL A 30 -2.86 6.69 -6.29
CA VAL A 30 -3.97 5.85 -6.75
C VAL A 30 -5.22 6.31 -6.03
N VAL A 31 -6.26 6.65 -6.80
CA VAL A 31 -7.63 6.80 -6.29
C VAL A 31 -8.52 5.82 -7.05
N THR A 32 -8.93 4.75 -6.38
CA THR A 32 -9.61 3.63 -7.02
C THR A 32 -10.73 3.06 -6.14
N PRO A 33 -11.84 2.57 -6.72
CA PRO A 33 -12.80 1.80 -5.95
C PRO A 33 -12.19 0.50 -5.44
N GLY A 34 -12.51 0.14 -4.20
CA GLY A 34 -12.08 -1.10 -3.57
C GLY A 34 -13.21 -1.78 -2.81
N SER A 35 -12.87 -2.93 -2.25
CA SER A 35 -13.71 -3.70 -1.34
C SER A 35 -13.06 -3.78 0.04
N TYR A 36 -13.82 -3.48 1.08
CA TYR A 36 -13.45 -3.60 2.47
C TYR A 36 -14.17 -4.77 3.14
N TYR A 37 -13.46 -5.44 4.05
CA TYR A 37 -14.08 -6.28 5.07
C TYR A 37 -13.19 -6.37 6.31
N CYS A 38 -13.83 -6.58 7.47
CA CYS A 38 -13.13 -6.90 8.71
C CYS A 38 -13.31 -8.37 9.04
N LYS A 39 -12.22 -9.07 9.36
CA LYS A 39 -12.24 -10.47 9.78
C LYS A 39 -11.22 -10.70 10.90
N ASN A 40 -11.68 -11.26 12.02
CA ASN A 40 -10.86 -11.53 13.21
C ASN A 40 -10.14 -10.27 13.74
N GLY A 41 -10.83 -9.12 13.75
CA GLY A 41 -10.25 -7.84 14.20
C GLY A 41 -9.17 -7.26 13.27
N LYS A 42 -9.06 -7.78 12.05
CA LYS A 42 -8.12 -7.29 11.03
C LYS A 42 -8.91 -6.68 9.88
N HIS A 43 -8.49 -5.51 9.43
CA HIS A 43 -9.09 -4.82 8.30
C HIS A 43 -8.42 -5.29 7.02
N TYR A 44 -9.22 -5.54 5.99
CA TYR A 44 -8.75 -5.94 4.67
C TYR A 44 -9.36 -5.03 3.63
N ILE A 45 -8.50 -4.52 2.75
CA ILE A 45 -8.88 -3.68 1.63
C ILE A 45 -8.32 -4.34 0.38
N ILE A 46 -9.19 -4.57 -0.61
CA ILE A 46 -8.83 -5.20 -1.87
C ILE A 46 -9.19 -4.23 -2.99
N TYR A 47 -8.26 -3.98 -3.90
CA TYR A 47 -8.49 -3.19 -5.09
C TYR A 47 -7.63 -3.70 -6.23
N ASP A 48 -8.03 -3.37 -7.44
CA ASP A 48 -7.35 -3.78 -8.66
C ASP A 48 -6.66 -2.56 -9.29
N GLU A 49 -5.42 -2.74 -9.75
CA GLU A 49 -4.66 -1.77 -10.54
C GLU A 49 -4.62 -2.26 -11.99
N VAL A 50 -4.88 -1.34 -12.93
CA VAL A 50 -4.79 -1.58 -14.37
C VAL A 50 -3.73 -0.63 -14.91
N MET A 51 -2.74 -1.18 -15.60
CA MET A 51 -1.69 -0.39 -16.25
C MET A 51 -2.07 -0.15 -17.71
N GLU A 52 -1.95 1.09 -18.18
CA GLU A 52 -2.25 1.42 -19.57
C GLU A 52 -1.30 0.65 -20.51
N GLY A 53 -1.83 0.09 -21.59
CA GLY A 53 -1.03 -0.64 -22.58
C GLY A 53 -0.59 -2.05 -22.19
N ILE A 54 -0.78 -2.49 -20.94
CA ILE A 54 -0.38 -3.83 -20.47
C ILE A 54 -1.62 -4.71 -20.19
N PRO A 55 -1.81 -5.83 -20.92
CA PRO A 55 -2.89 -6.76 -20.63
C PRO A 55 -2.72 -7.43 -19.27
N GLY A 56 -3.66 -7.21 -18.36
CA GLY A 56 -3.69 -7.87 -17.06
C GLY A 56 -4.24 -6.97 -15.97
N THR A 57 -4.22 -7.46 -14.74
CA THR A 57 -4.65 -6.72 -13.56
C THR A 57 -3.75 -7.09 -12.40
N ILE A 58 -3.27 -6.09 -11.67
CA ILE A 58 -2.53 -6.30 -10.43
C ILE A 58 -3.54 -6.26 -9.30
N LYS A 59 -3.65 -7.36 -8.56
CA LYS A 59 -4.53 -7.45 -7.40
C LYS A 59 -3.78 -6.97 -6.17
N ASN A 60 -4.28 -5.91 -5.58
CA ASN A 60 -3.71 -5.30 -4.38
C ASN A 60 -4.56 -5.66 -3.18
N LYS A 61 -3.88 -6.06 -2.10
CA LYS A 61 -4.52 -6.35 -0.83
C LYS A 61 -3.74 -5.68 0.29
N ILE A 62 -4.39 -4.74 0.95
CA ILE A 62 -3.92 -4.11 2.18
C ILE A 62 -4.53 -4.86 3.35
N LYS A 63 -3.71 -5.18 4.34
CA LYS A 63 -4.14 -5.78 5.60
C LYS A 63 -3.60 -4.94 6.74
N ILE A 64 -4.50 -4.53 7.62
CA ILE A 64 -4.17 -3.75 8.82
C ILE A 64 -4.47 -4.61 10.03
N THR A 65 -3.47 -4.77 10.90
CA THR A 65 -3.59 -5.51 12.16
C THR A 65 -3.26 -4.57 13.31
N GLY A 66 -4.24 -4.33 14.18
CA GLY A 66 -4.05 -3.42 15.31
C GLY A 66 -3.72 -1.99 14.86
N SER A 67 -2.77 -1.37 15.55
CA SER A 67 -2.31 0.02 15.31
C SER A 67 -0.83 0.11 14.91
N ASP A 68 -0.18 -1.03 14.68
CA ASP A 68 1.27 -1.12 14.51
C ASP A 68 1.72 -1.85 13.24
N THR A 69 0.80 -2.50 12.51
CA THR A 69 1.15 -3.35 11.37
C THR A 69 0.24 -3.10 10.17
N VAL A 70 0.88 -2.80 9.03
CA VAL A 70 0.25 -2.69 7.71
C VAL A 70 1.01 -3.57 6.73
N GLU A 71 0.29 -4.41 6.01
CA GLU A 71 0.84 -5.26 4.96
C GLU A 71 0.24 -4.87 3.62
N ILE A 72 1.06 -4.66 2.60
CA ILE A 72 0.64 -4.45 1.22
C ILE A 72 1.10 -5.64 0.41
N MET A 73 0.16 -6.35 -0.20
CA MET A 73 0.43 -7.48 -1.08
C MET A 73 -0.05 -7.17 -2.49
N LYS A 74 0.85 -7.25 -3.46
CA LYS A 74 0.54 -7.19 -4.89
C LYS A 74 0.67 -8.59 -5.47
N THR A 75 -0.29 -9.02 -6.27
CA THR A 75 -0.23 -10.29 -7.01
C THR A 75 -0.67 -10.12 -8.46
N GLY A 76 -0.08 -10.90 -9.37
CA GLY A 76 -0.39 -10.85 -10.80
C GLY A 76 0.85 -10.48 -11.63
N LEU A 77 0.77 -9.39 -12.39
CA LEU A 77 1.88 -8.90 -13.23
C LEU A 77 3.13 -8.53 -12.41
N SER A 78 2.92 -8.04 -11.18
CA SER A 78 3.95 -7.88 -10.15
C SER A 78 3.53 -8.62 -8.88
N ASN A 79 4.49 -9.32 -8.26
CA ASN A 79 4.28 -10.02 -7.00
C ASN A 79 5.18 -9.40 -5.91
N THR A 80 4.56 -8.92 -4.84
CA THR A 80 5.28 -8.27 -3.73
C THR A 80 4.50 -8.41 -2.45
N HIS A 81 5.22 -8.53 -1.33
CA HIS A 81 4.64 -8.45 0.01
C HIS A 81 5.50 -7.52 0.86
N MET A 82 5.03 -6.29 1.04
CA MET A 82 5.66 -5.31 1.94
C MET A 82 4.99 -5.36 3.30
N ILE A 83 5.81 -5.37 4.36
CA ILE A 83 5.36 -5.39 5.75
C ILE A 83 5.93 -4.17 6.45
N PHE A 84 5.05 -3.26 6.81
CA PHE A 84 5.33 -2.10 7.64
C PHE A 84 4.94 -2.45 9.06
N GLU A 85 5.91 -2.49 9.96
CA GLU A 85 5.68 -2.80 11.37
C GLU A 85 6.44 -1.80 12.22
N LYS A 86 5.70 -1.10 13.09
CA LYS A 86 6.23 0.03 13.87
C LYS A 86 7.49 -0.37 14.65
N ASN A 87 8.55 0.42 14.49
CA ASN A 87 9.86 0.20 15.12
C ASN A 87 10.58 -1.10 14.72
N LYS A 88 10.19 -1.74 13.62
CA LYS A 88 10.88 -2.93 13.08
C LYS A 88 11.39 -2.73 11.67
N LYS A 89 12.41 -3.52 11.34
CA LYS A 89 12.91 -3.70 9.97
C LYS A 89 12.44 -5.05 9.45
N ASN A 90 11.69 -5.03 8.36
CA ASN A 90 11.29 -6.22 7.62
C ASN A 90 12.12 -6.33 6.34
N LEU A 91 12.46 -7.56 5.95
CA LEU A 91 13.14 -7.85 4.69
C LEU A 91 12.16 -8.59 3.78
N THR A 92 12.06 -8.18 2.53
CA THR A 92 11.22 -8.81 1.51
C THR A 92 11.95 -8.90 0.18
N TYR A 93 11.57 -9.87 -0.64
CA TYR A 93 12.09 -9.98 -2.00
C TYR A 93 11.11 -9.37 -2.98
N TYR A 94 11.58 -8.41 -3.77
CA TYR A 94 10.85 -7.85 -4.90
C TYR A 94 11.30 -8.56 -6.17
N GLN A 95 10.35 -9.14 -6.90
CA GLN A 95 10.64 -9.86 -8.13
C GLN A 95 10.48 -8.92 -9.32
N THR A 96 11.60 -8.59 -9.97
CA THR A 96 11.63 -7.86 -11.25
C THR A 96 11.86 -8.85 -12.40
N PRO A 97 11.60 -8.46 -13.66
CA PRO A 97 12.00 -9.26 -14.83
C PRO A 97 13.51 -9.55 -14.91
N TYR A 98 14.34 -8.74 -14.25
CA TYR A 98 15.80 -8.86 -14.26
C TYR A 98 16.37 -9.68 -13.09
N GLY A 99 15.53 -10.13 -12.15
CA GLY A 99 15.94 -10.91 -10.98
C GLY A 99 15.24 -10.49 -9.69
N GLN A 100 15.63 -11.13 -8.60
CA GLN A 100 15.11 -10.81 -7.26
C GLN A 100 15.97 -9.75 -6.59
N MET A 101 15.33 -8.76 -5.99
CA MET A 101 15.98 -7.72 -5.19
C MET A 101 15.59 -7.87 -3.73
N LEU A 102 16.56 -7.79 -2.81
CA LEU A 102 16.29 -7.77 -1.39
C LEU A 102 15.98 -6.33 -0.96
N ILE A 103 14.74 -6.12 -0.50
CA ILE A 103 14.26 -4.83 0.00
C ILE A 103 14.17 -4.90 1.53
N GLY A 104 14.79 -3.92 2.20
CA GLY A 104 14.62 -3.68 3.62
C GLY A 104 13.68 -2.51 3.87
N VAL A 105 12.64 -2.72 4.67
CA VAL A 105 11.66 -1.71 5.06
C VAL A 105 11.77 -1.50 6.57
N LYS A 106 12.27 -0.34 7.00
CA LYS A 106 12.37 0.01 8.42
C LYS A 106 11.38 1.11 8.75
N THR A 107 10.31 0.76 9.46
CA THR A 107 9.25 1.72 9.81
C THR A 107 9.66 2.56 11.01
N ARG A 108 9.87 3.86 10.79
CA ARG A 108 10.21 4.84 11.84
C ARG A 108 8.99 5.25 12.64
N ASN A 109 7.89 5.56 11.96
CA ASN A 109 6.64 5.95 12.60
C ASN A 109 5.45 5.39 11.82
N MET A 110 4.36 5.15 12.55
CA MET A 110 3.10 4.70 11.99
C MET A 110 1.94 5.21 12.84
N GLU A 111 0.95 5.77 12.15
CA GLU A 111 -0.32 6.20 12.72
C GLU A 111 -1.46 5.55 11.92
N ILE A 112 -2.40 4.95 12.65
CA ILE A 112 -3.57 4.30 12.09
C ILE A 112 -4.78 4.81 12.88
N ASN A 113 -5.70 5.46 12.18
CA ASN A 113 -6.97 5.89 12.74
C ASN A 113 -8.11 5.17 12.02
N VAL A 114 -8.96 4.49 12.78
CA VAL A 114 -10.11 3.73 12.25
C VAL A 114 -11.37 4.31 12.88
N THR A 115 -12.28 4.80 12.05
CA THR A 115 -13.61 5.27 12.46
C THR A 115 -14.69 4.33 11.93
N GLU A 116 -15.95 4.74 12.07
CA GLU A 116 -17.06 4.00 11.47
C GLU A 116 -16.97 4.00 9.95
N ASP A 117 -16.65 5.12 9.30
CA ASP A 117 -16.70 5.25 7.83
C ASP A 117 -15.33 5.41 7.17
N ASP A 118 -14.28 5.51 7.97
CA ASP A 118 -12.95 5.90 7.54
C ASP A 118 -11.83 5.04 8.11
N ILE A 119 -10.78 4.83 7.31
CA ILE A 119 -9.48 4.38 7.79
C ILE A 119 -8.42 5.31 7.21
N ASP A 120 -7.66 5.94 8.09
CA ASP A 120 -6.52 6.79 7.76
C ASP A 120 -5.24 6.12 8.24
N VAL A 121 -4.26 6.00 7.35
CA VAL A 121 -2.95 5.40 7.64
C VAL A 121 -1.86 6.35 7.19
N SER A 122 -0.89 6.61 8.05
CA SER A 122 0.37 7.24 7.69
C SER A 122 1.55 6.41 8.17
N VAL A 123 2.52 6.20 7.30
CA VAL A 123 3.72 5.41 7.57
C VAL A 123 4.95 6.18 7.14
N ASP A 124 5.88 6.42 8.06
CA ASP A 124 7.22 6.93 7.77
C ASP A 124 8.22 5.76 7.83
N TYR A 125 8.99 5.55 6.78
CA TYR A 125 9.91 4.42 6.71
C TYR A 125 11.19 4.72 5.93
N GLU A 126 12.25 4.00 6.28
CA GLU A 126 13.49 3.91 5.51
C GLU A 126 13.41 2.69 4.59
N LEU A 127 13.94 2.84 3.38
CA LEU A 127 13.99 1.80 2.36
C LEU A 127 15.46 1.51 2.02
N ASP A 128 15.85 0.25 2.13
CA ASP A 128 17.18 -0.25 1.74
C ASP A 128 17.05 -1.23 0.58
N VAL A 129 17.99 -1.20 -0.36
CA VAL A 129 18.09 -2.19 -1.44
C VAL A 129 19.43 -2.88 -1.35
N ASN A 130 19.43 -4.21 -1.24
CA ASN A 130 20.65 -5.00 -1.09
C ASN A 130 21.57 -4.47 0.03
N TYR A 131 20.97 -4.06 1.15
CA TYR A 131 21.62 -3.48 2.34
C TYR A 131 22.15 -2.05 2.21
N GLU A 132 22.02 -1.43 1.04
CA GLU A 132 22.37 -0.02 0.85
C GLU A 132 21.13 0.87 1.08
N PRO A 133 21.22 1.94 1.88
CA PRO A 133 20.13 2.89 2.04
C PRO A 133 19.75 3.54 0.72
N LEU A 134 18.47 3.53 0.39
CA LEU A 134 17.95 4.14 -0.84
C LEU A 134 17.22 5.45 -0.57
N ALA A 135 16.24 5.43 0.35
CA ALA A 135 15.36 6.58 0.57
C ALA A 135 14.69 6.59 1.94
N ASP A 136 14.34 7.78 2.42
CA ASP A 136 13.31 7.99 3.43
C ASP A 136 11.98 8.25 2.70
N CYS A 137 10.96 7.48 3.01
CA CYS A 137 9.68 7.47 2.33
C CYS A 137 8.52 7.70 3.30
N LYS A 138 7.40 8.19 2.76
CA LYS A 138 6.13 8.32 3.47
C LYS A 138 5.01 7.73 2.64
N ILE A 139 4.22 6.85 3.23
CA ILE A 139 2.95 6.40 2.65
C ILE A 139 1.81 7.07 3.40
N LYS A 140 0.82 7.55 2.67
CA LYS A 140 -0.49 7.91 3.21
C LYS A 140 -1.57 7.10 2.51
N MET A 141 -2.48 6.50 3.28
CA MET A 141 -3.65 5.81 2.77
C MET A 141 -4.91 6.37 3.41
N GLU A 142 -5.93 6.55 2.59
CA GLU A 142 -7.26 6.95 3.03
C GLU A 142 -8.29 5.99 2.43
N ILE A 143 -9.09 5.37 3.27
CA ILE A 143 -10.15 4.44 2.85
C ILE A 143 -11.47 4.97 3.37
N ARG A 144 -12.35 5.33 2.45
CA ARG A 144 -13.65 5.97 2.73
C ARG A 144 -14.79 5.05 2.30
N ALA A 145 -15.82 4.88 3.13
CA ALA A 145 -17.03 4.19 2.71
C ALA A 145 -17.69 4.89 1.51
N LYS A 146 -18.20 4.14 0.52
CA LYS A 146 -19.04 4.74 -0.52
C LYS A 146 -20.38 5.17 0.08
N GLY A 147 -20.75 6.43 -0.13
CA GLY A 147 -22.03 7.00 0.32
C GLY A 147 -21.98 7.74 1.65
N SER A 148 -20.83 7.77 2.34
CA SER A 148 -20.58 8.71 3.43
C SER A 148 -20.20 10.07 2.84
N ASP A 149 -21.19 10.75 2.26
CA ASP A 149 -21.03 12.11 1.75
C ASP A 149 -21.05 13.10 2.92
N PRO A 150 -19.99 13.89 3.19
CA PRO A 150 -20.06 14.97 4.18
C PRO A 150 -21.04 16.09 3.78
N PHE A 151 -21.59 16.06 2.56
CA PHE A 151 -22.57 17.03 2.05
C PHE A 151 -24.00 16.48 1.92
N ALA A 152 -24.34 15.36 2.56
CA ALA A 152 -25.73 14.95 2.70
C ALA A 152 -26.49 15.98 3.58
N LEU A 153 -27.08 16.99 2.94
CA LEU A 153 -28.03 17.91 3.54
C LEU A 153 -29.25 17.11 4.03
N HIS A 154 -29.38 17.02 5.35
CA HIS A 154 -30.62 16.62 6.04
C HIS A 154 -31.72 17.69 5.89
#